data_AF-A0A7C4KIG0-F1
#
_entry.id   AF-A0A7C4KIG0-F1
#
_cell.length_a   1.000
_cell.length_b   1.000
_cell.length_c   1.000
_cell.angle_alpha   90.00
_cell.angle_beta   90.00
_cell.angle_gamma   90.00
#
_symmetry.space_group_name_H-M   'P 1'
#
loop_
_entity.id
_entity.type
_entity.pdbx_description
1 polymer ?
#
loop_
_entity_poly.entity_id
_entity_poly.type
_entity_poly.pdbx_seq_one_letter_code
_entity_poly.pdbx_strand_id
1 'polypeptide(L)'
;MKRPKEPLMDDVDWRTRLWLALDARCALLLKIGLILSLFLLTFGVSVLTAWKSPLYGVALLALPFGAVFVLVLEKRLVLAPVIILFAAAFVPFSLPTGTGSRLVISLVLGVLFIFLWLLRMALVERHIHLERTPANAPVFGFIAVVIVSIVWSAVFRDPLVYLWRTFYFVQIASALVMIVSPALVLFSANVLREEKYIRLMVWMMIFLGVAGMVDNLLPISLPANTGGLASMWVIGLGLALGLFDEKIKKRTRAFLLLLALEWVYEGFM
;
A
#
# COMPACT_ATOMS: atom_id res chain seq x y z
N MET A 1 -35.60 12.10 52.96
CA MET A 1 -35.17 11.22 51.83
C MET A 1 -36.02 11.52 50.62
N LYS A 2 -35.51 12.26 49.62
CA LYS A 2 -36.20 12.52 48.35
C LYS A 2 -35.86 11.39 47.37
N ARG A 3 -36.87 10.65 46.88
CA ARG A 3 -36.71 9.68 45.80
C ARG A 3 -36.23 10.42 44.54
N PRO A 4 -35.30 9.86 43.76
CA PRO A 4 -34.96 10.41 42.45
C PRO A 4 -36.19 10.26 41.53
N LYS A 5 -36.57 11.35 40.87
CA LYS A 5 -37.61 11.33 39.83
C LYS A 5 -37.09 10.49 38.67
N GLU A 6 -37.81 9.43 38.33
CA GLU A 6 -37.66 8.75 37.04
C GLU A 6 -37.95 9.76 35.93
N PRO A 7 -37.08 9.89 34.91
CA PRO A 7 -37.37 10.75 33.77
C PRO A 7 -38.58 10.18 33.01
N LEU A 8 -39.66 10.96 32.94
CA LEU A 8 -40.83 10.65 32.12
C LEU A 8 -40.38 10.39 30.67
N MET A 9 -40.77 9.23 30.12
CA MET A 9 -40.59 8.84 28.71
C MET A 9 -41.31 9.74 27.70
N ASP A 10 -41.97 10.81 28.16
CA ASP A 10 -42.76 11.74 27.35
C ASP A 10 -41.98 12.95 26.84
N ASP A 11 -40.75 13.17 27.32
CA ASP A 11 -39.92 14.34 26.95
C ASP A 11 -38.94 14.08 25.78
N VAL A 12 -39.17 13.01 25.02
CA VAL A 12 -38.41 12.76 23.79
C VAL A 12 -39.05 13.55 22.66
N ASP A 13 -38.47 14.72 22.40
CA ASP A 13 -38.81 15.66 21.33
C ASP A 13 -39.14 14.91 20.02
N TRP A 14 -40.26 15.26 19.39
CA TRP A 14 -40.81 14.57 18.22
C TRP A 14 -39.80 14.49 17.07
N ARG A 15 -38.88 15.46 17.01
CA ARG A 15 -37.73 15.48 16.10
C ARG A 15 -36.83 14.25 16.31
N THR A 16 -36.51 13.91 17.55
CA THR A 16 -35.68 12.75 17.91
C THR A 16 -36.33 11.43 17.51
N ARG A 17 -37.66 11.31 17.66
CA ARG A 17 -38.42 10.13 17.18
C ARG A 17 -38.41 10.03 15.66
N LEU A 18 -38.50 11.16 14.96
CA LEU A 18 -38.44 11.23 13.49
C LEU A 18 -37.04 10.88 12.96
N TRP A 19 -35.98 11.37 13.62
CA TRP A 19 -34.59 11.02 13.33
C TRP A 19 -34.32 9.52 13.53
N LEU A 20 -34.77 8.93 14.64
CA LEU A 20 -34.62 7.48 14.89
C LEU A 20 -35.41 6.62 13.90
N ALA A 21 -36.61 7.05 13.49
CA ALA A 21 -37.41 6.35 12.49
C ALA A 21 -36.83 6.47 11.07
N LEU A 22 -36.23 7.61 10.73
CA LEU A 22 -35.52 7.83 9.47
C LEU A 22 -34.22 7.02 9.43
N ASP A 23 -33.45 6.96 10.51
CA ASP A 23 -32.26 6.10 10.62
C ASP A 23 -32.60 4.62 10.52
N ALA A 24 -33.70 4.17 11.15
CA ALA A 24 -34.15 2.79 11.06
C ALA A 24 -34.59 2.42 9.63
N ARG A 25 -35.27 3.32 8.91
CA ARG A 25 -35.69 3.11 7.51
C ARG A 25 -34.49 3.17 6.54
N CYS A 26 -33.55 4.09 6.74
CA CYS A 26 -32.30 4.15 5.99
C CYS A 26 -31.44 2.90 6.23
N ALA A 27 -31.34 2.41 7.46
CA ALA A 27 -30.65 1.18 7.79
C ALA A 27 -31.33 -0.05 7.17
N LEU A 28 -32.66 -0.07 7.08
CA LEU A 28 -33.42 -1.16 6.47
C LEU A 28 -33.29 -1.15 4.94
N LEU A 29 -33.33 0.02 4.30
CA LEU A 29 -33.05 0.18 2.87
C LEU A 29 -31.60 -0.16 2.52
N LEU A 30 -30.64 0.19 3.38
CA LEU A 30 -29.23 -0.20 3.23
C LEU A 30 -29.06 -1.72 3.37
N LYS A 31 -29.73 -2.36 4.34
CA LYS A 31 -29.71 -3.82 4.49
C LYS A 31 -30.32 -4.53 3.29
N ILE A 32 -31.45 -4.06 2.78
CA ILE A 32 -32.11 -4.61 1.59
C ILE A 32 -31.22 -4.41 0.35
N GLY A 33 -30.65 -3.22 0.16
CA GLY A 33 -29.72 -2.92 -0.93
C GLY A 33 -28.45 -3.78 -0.88
N LEU A 34 -27.95 -4.05 0.33
CA LEU A 34 -26.80 -4.94 0.53
C LEU A 34 -27.13 -6.39 0.20
N ILE A 35 -28.30 -6.89 0.62
CA ILE A 35 -28.78 -8.25 0.31
C ILE A 35 -29.02 -8.40 -1.20
N LEU A 36 -29.63 -7.41 -1.84
CA LEU A 36 -29.91 -7.42 -3.29
C LEU A 36 -28.61 -7.36 -4.11
N SER A 37 -27.65 -6.55 -3.67
CA SER A 37 -26.30 -6.47 -4.24
C SER A 37 -25.56 -7.80 -4.10
N LEU A 38 -25.63 -8.44 -2.93
CA LEU A 38 -25.05 -9.75 -2.67
C LEU A 38 -25.66 -10.81 -3.58
N PHE A 39 -26.99 -10.78 -3.75
CA PHE A 39 -27.74 -11.70 -4.59
C PHE A 39 -27.36 -11.57 -6.08
N LEU A 40 -27.30 -10.33 -6.59
CA LEU A 40 -26.84 -10.02 -7.95
C LEU A 40 -25.39 -10.42 -8.19
N LEU A 41 -24.53 -10.27 -7.18
CA LEU A 41 -23.14 -10.72 -7.21
C LEU A 41 -23.06 -12.25 -7.28
N THR A 42 -23.74 -12.97 -6.40
CA THR A 42 -23.77 -14.44 -6.43
C THR A 42 -24.38 -15.02 -7.70
N PHE A 43 -25.38 -14.33 -8.27
CA PHE A 43 -26.00 -14.70 -9.53
C PHE A 43 -25.06 -14.46 -10.72
N GLY A 44 -24.42 -13.28 -10.77
CA GLY A 44 -23.43 -12.95 -11.81
C GLY A 44 -22.21 -13.87 -11.77
N VAL A 45 -21.76 -14.25 -10.57
CA VAL A 45 -20.67 -15.23 -10.38
C VAL A 45 -21.08 -16.59 -10.93
N SER A 46 -22.28 -17.08 -10.59
CA SER A 46 -22.77 -18.39 -11.06
C SER A 46 -22.90 -18.47 -12.59
N VAL A 47 -23.41 -17.41 -13.22
CA VAL A 47 -23.57 -17.36 -14.68
C VAL A 47 -22.21 -17.28 -15.38
N LEU A 48 -21.26 -16.51 -14.85
CA LEU A 48 -19.92 -16.36 -15.44
C LEU A 48 -19.03 -17.59 -15.23
N THR A 49 -19.13 -18.28 -14.08
CA THR A 49 -18.46 -19.57 -13.87
C THR A 49 -18.95 -20.65 -14.82
N ALA A 50 -20.23 -20.61 -15.21
CA ALA A 50 -20.83 -21.62 -16.08
C ALA A 50 -20.45 -21.45 -17.56
N TRP A 51 -20.07 -20.25 -18.02
CA TRP A 51 -19.98 -19.94 -19.45
C TRP A 51 -18.56 -19.77 -20.03
N LYS A 52 -17.55 -19.33 -19.26
CA LYS A 52 -16.24 -18.99 -19.86
C LYS A 52 -14.98 -19.43 -19.12
N SER A 53 -15.02 -19.59 -17.79
CA SER A 53 -14.03 -20.30 -16.95
C SER A 53 -14.20 -19.92 -15.46
N PRO A 54 -13.74 -20.76 -14.51
CA PRO A 54 -13.86 -20.49 -13.07
C PRO A 54 -13.18 -19.19 -12.60
N LEU A 55 -12.15 -18.73 -13.31
CA LEU A 55 -11.37 -17.53 -12.98
C LEU A 55 -12.20 -16.24 -13.03
N TYR A 56 -13.16 -16.12 -13.95
CA TYR A 56 -14.02 -14.94 -14.05
C TYR A 56 -15.03 -14.86 -12.90
N GLY A 57 -15.50 -16.01 -12.41
CA GLY A 57 -16.35 -16.08 -11.22
C GLY A 57 -15.62 -15.64 -9.95
N VAL A 58 -14.37 -16.08 -9.79
CA VAL A 58 -13.52 -15.66 -8.67
C VAL A 58 -13.19 -14.16 -8.75
N ALA A 59 -12.92 -13.63 -9.95
CA ALA A 59 -12.69 -12.20 -10.14
C ALA A 59 -13.93 -11.35 -9.81
N LEU A 60 -15.13 -11.83 -10.17
CA LEU A 60 -16.38 -11.12 -9.83
C LEU A 60 -16.69 -11.22 -8.33
N LEU A 61 -16.47 -12.38 -7.69
CA LEU A 61 -16.55 -12.52 -6.23
C LEU A 61 -15.57 -11.62 -5.51
N ALA A 62 -14.38 -11.41 -6.08
CA ALA A 62 -13.36 -10.54 -5.50
C ALA A 62 -13.71 -9.05 -5.60
N LEU A 63 -14.62 -8.63 -6.49
CA LEU A 63 -15.01 -7.21 -6.63
C LEU A 63 -15.63 -6.58 -5.37
N PRO A 64 -16.61 -7.18 -4.68
CA PRO A 64 -17.16 -6.63 -3.44
C PRO A 64 -16.11 -6.61 -2.32
N PHE A 65 -15.28 -7.65 -2.21
CA PHE A 65 -14.18 -7.66 -1.23
C PHE A 65 -13.13 -6.60 -1.58
N GLY A 66 -12.82 -6.41 -2.85
CA GLY A 66 -11.93 -5.35 -3.34
C GLY A 66 -12.51 -3.96 -3.13
N ALA A 67 -13.81 -3.77 -3.35
CA ALA A 67 -14.51 -2.51 -3.11
C ALA A 67 -14.56 -2.17 -1.62
N VAL A 68 -14.92 -3.14 -0.77
CA VAL A 68 -14.87 -2.98 0.68
C VAL A 68 -13.44 -2.72 1.16
N PHE A 69 -12.45 -3.45 0.62
CA PHE A 69 -11.04 -3.24 0.92
C PHE A 69 -10.60 -1.81 0.56
N VAL A 70 -10.95 -1.33 -0.63
CA VAL A 70 -10.66 0.04 -1.08
C VAL A 70 -11.37 1.08 -0.21
N LEU A 71 -12.64 0.89 0.13
CA LEU A 71 -13.41 1.82 0.98
C LEU A 71 -12.89 1.84 2.43
N VAL A 72 -12.47 0.70 2.96
CA VAL A 72 -11.83 0.62 4.29
C VAL A 72 -10.45 1.27 4.26
N LEU A 73 -9.69 1.07 3.18
CA LEU A 73 -8.37 1.70 3.04
C LEU A 73 -8.43 3.19 2.77
N GLU A 74 -9.44 3.71 2.08
CA GLU A 74 -9.67 5.14 1.93
C GLU A 74 -9.74 5.82 3.31
N LYS A 75 -10.47 5.19 4.25
CA LYS A 75 -10.59 5.67 5.64
C LYS A 75 -9.30 5.52 6.45
N ARG A 76 -8.38 4.66 6.04
CA ARG A 76 -7.11 4.36 6.73
C ARG A 76 -5.91 4.44 5.81
N LEU A 77 -5.86 5.47 4.95
CA LEU A 77 -4.74 5.70 4.03
C LEU A 77 -3.39 5.74 4.76
N VAL A 78 -3.38 6.07 6.05
CA VAL A 78 -2.19 6.03 6.93
C VAL A 78 -1.49 4.68 6.97
N LEU A 79 -2.21 3.57 6.75
CA LEU A 79 -1.64 2.23 6.73
C LEU A 79 -1.04 1.86 5.36
N ALA A 80 -1.30 2.62 4.30
CA ALA A 80 -0.87 2.25 2.95
C ALA A 80 0.66 2.09 2.80
N PRO A 81 1.52 2.99 3.31
CA PRO A 81 2.98 2.78 3.25
C PRO A 81 3.43 1.50 3.96
N VAL A 82 2.79 1.16 5.08
CA VAL A 82 3.06 -0.07 5.84
C VAL A 82 2.65 -1.30 5.01
N ILE A 83 1.49 -1.26 4.36
CA ILE A 83 0.99 -2.35 3.50
C ILE A 83 1.87 -2.54 2.26
N ILE A 84 2.30 -1.44 1.63
CA ILE A 84 3.23 -1.49 0.50
C ILE A 84 4.54 -2.16 0.92
N LEU A 85 5.09 -1.76 2.08
CA LEU A 85 6.32 -2.33 2.61
C LEU A 85 6.16 -3.81 2.95
N PHE A 86 5.06 -4.18 3.61
CA PHE A 86 4.75 -5.58 3.91
C PHE A 86 4.66 -6.42 2.64
N ALA A 87 3.97 -5.90 1.62
CA ALA A 87 3.83 -6.58 0.34
C ALA A 87 5.19 -6.72 -0.38
N ALA A 88 6.05 -5.71 -0.32
CA ALA A 88 7.40 -5.79 -0.87
C ALA A 88 8.27 -6.86 -0.17
N ALA A 89 8.11 -6.98 1.15
CA ALA A 89 8.92 -7.83 2.01
C ALA A 89 8.46 -9.30 2.04
N PHE A 90 7.15 -9.56 2.04
CA PHE A 90 6.60 -10.89 2.36
C PHE A 90 5.68 -11.49 1.30
N VAL A 91 5.34 -10.74 0.24
CA VAL A 91 4.44 -11.25 -0.81
C VAL A 91 5.26 -11.57 -2.05
N PRO A 92 5.59 -12.86 -2.29
CA PRO A 92 6.37 -13.29 -3.46
C PRO A 92 5.51 -13.33 -4.74
N PHE A 93 4.70 -12.30 -4.95
CA PHE A 93 3.88 -12.16 -6.14
C PHE A 93 4.50 -11.12 -7.08
N SER A 94 4.74 -11.54 -8.31
CA SER A 94 5.28 -10.66 -9.34
C SER A 94 4.64 -10.96 -10.69
N LEU A 95 4.32 -9.90 -11.42
CA LEU A 95 3.70 -10.01 -12.73
C LEU A 95 4.79 -10.11 -13.81
N PRO A 96 4.69 -11.08 -14.74
CA PRO A 96 5.63 -11.19 -15.84
C PRO A 96 5.44 -10.01 -16.80
N THR A 97 6.52 -9.27 -17.10
CA THR A 97 6.47 -8.10 -17.99
C THR A 97 6.76 -8.43 -19.46
N GLY A 98 6.94 -9.72 -19.79
CA GLY A 98 7.40 -10.16 -21.11
C GLY A 98 8.89 -9.88 -21.37
N THR A 99 9.61 -9.44 -20.35
CA THR A 99 11.08 -9.34 -20.31
C THR A 99 11.60 -10.10 -19.08
N GLY A 100 12.93 -10.24 -18.94
CA GLY A 100 13.53 -10.84 -17.74
C GLY A 100 13.24 -10.09 -16.42
N SER A 101 12.62 -8.90 -16.48
CA SER A 101 12.24 -8.10 -15.31
C SER A 101 10.83 -8.43 -14.83
N ARG A 102 10.66 -8.62 -13.51
CA ARG A 102 9.35 -8.93 -12.90
C ARG A 102 8.79 -7.70 -12.19
N LEU A 103 7.51 -7.42 -12.39
CA LEU A 103 6.84 -6.28 -11.75
C LEU A 103 6.34 -6.71 -10.37
N VAL A 104 6.87 -6.09 -9.32
CA VAL A 104 6.57 -6.45 -7.93
C VAL A 104 5.19 -5.91 -7.52
N ILE A 105 4.40 -6.70 -6.79
CA ILE A 105 3.06 -6.31 -6.34
C ILE A 105 3.02 -5.00 -5.54
N SER A 106 4.11 -4.66 -4.83
CA SER A 106 4.26 -3.41 -4.10
C SER A 106 4.15 -2.17 -5.00
N LEU A 107 4.59 -2.26 -6.26
CA LEU A 107 4.43 -1.18 -7.24
C LEU A 107 2.97 -1.00 -7.62
N VAL A 108 2.24 -2.09 -7.85
CA VAL A 108 0.80 -2.05 -8.17
C VAL A 108 0.03 -1.43 -7.02
N LEU A 109 0.33 -1.82 -5.78
CA LEU A 109 -0.23 -1.21 -4.59
C LEU A 109 0.15 0.27 -4.47
N GLY A 110 1.40 0.63 -4.78
CA GLY A 110 1.85 2.02 -4.80
C GLY A 110 1.04 2.89 -5.76
N VAL A 111 0.83 2.43 -7.00
CA VAL A 111 -0.03 3.10 -7.98
C VAL A 111 -1.45 3.25 -7.44
N LEU A 112 -2.02 2.16 -6.91
CA LEU A 112 -3.37 2.16 -6.35
C LEU A 112 -3.52 3.18 -5.22
N PHE A 113 -2.57 3.23 -4.27
CA PHE A 113 -2.66 4.14 -3.14
C PHE A 113 -2.43 5.59 -3.50
N ILE A 114 -1.49 5.88 -4.39
CA ILE A 114 -1.33 7.23 -4.92
C ILE A 114 -2.60 7.66 -5.65
N PHE A 115 -3.20 6.78 -6.46
CA PHE A 115 -4.44 7.09 -7.16
C PHE A 115 -5.61 7.35 -6.22
N LEU A 116 -5.81 6.51 -5.20
CA LEU A 116 -6.85 6.71 -4.18
C LEU A 116 -6.63 7.99 -3.38
N TRP A 117 -5.39 8.31 -3.07
CA TRP A 117 -5.02 9.54 -2.38
C TRP A 117 -5.34 10.78 -3.22
N LEU A 118 -4.99 10.78 -4.50
CA LEU A 118 -5.32 11.86 -5.43
C LEU A 118 -6.84 11.99 -5.64
N LEU A 119 -7.56 10.87 -5.78
CA LEU A 119 -9.01 10.87 -5.87
C LEU A 119 -9.66 11.45 -4.62
N ARG A 120 -9.19 11.08 -3.43
CA ARG A 120 -9.69 11.64 -2.17
C ARG A 120 -9.46 13.15 -2.12
N MET A 121 -8.27 13.62 -2.48
CA MET A 121 -7.96 15.05 -2.55
C MET A 121 -8.88 15.79 -3.53
N ALA A 122 -9.14 15.20 -4.70
CA ALA A 122 -9.95 15.82 -5.74
C ALA A 122 -11.47 15.80 -5.43
N LEU A 123 -12.01 14.67 -4.97
CA LEU A 123 -13.46 14.44 -4.84
C LEU A 123 -14.01 14.76 -3.46
N VAL A 124 -13.33 14.31 -2.39
CA VAL A 124 -13.81 14.41 -1.01
C VAL A 124 -13.39 15.76 -0.42
N GLU A 125 -12.10 16.04 -0.54
CA GLU A 125 -11.45 17.18 0.08
C GLU A 125 -11.61 18.46 -0.78
N ARG A 126 -11.69 18.32 -2.12
CA ARG A 126 -11.83 19.41 -3.11
C ARG A 126 -10.75 20.50 -3.05
N HIS A 127 -9.71 20.27 -2.27
CA HIS A 127 -8.55 21.13 -2.10
C HIS A 127 -7.28 20.28 -2.16
N ILE A 128 -6.32 20.70 -2.99
CA ILE A 128 -5.04 20.01 -3.13
C ILE A 128 -4.13 20.47 -2.00
N HIS A 129 -4.03 19.67 -0.95
CA HIS A 129 -3.11 19.91 0.16
C HIS A 129 -1.87 19.06 0.00
N LEU A 130 -0.75 19.71 -0.31
CA LEU A 130 0.57 19.09 -0.21
C LEU A 130 1.30 19.72 0.97
N GLU A 131 1.76 18.89 1.90
CA GLU A 131 2.67 19.32 2.96
C GLU A 131 3.92 19.96 2.34
N ARG A 132 4.33 21.11 2.88
CA ARG A 132 5.46 21.87 2.35
C ARG A 132 6.75 21.22 2.82
N THR A 133 7.27 20.31 2.00
CA THR A 133 8.57 19.66 2.24
C THR A 133 9.56 20.12 1.16
N PRO A 134 10.84 20.37 1.52
CA PRO A 134 11.87 20.74 0.53
C PRO A 134 12.08 19.65 -0.55
N ALA A 135 11.67 18.41 -0.27
CA ALA A 135 11.67 17.30 -1.21
C ALA A 135 10.66 17.42 -2.36
N ASN A 136 9.66 18.31 -2.28
CA ASN A 136 8.61 18.41 -3.29
C ASN A 136 9.17 18.84 -4.65
N ALA A 137 9.96 19.91 -4.68
CA ALA A 137 10.57 20.43 -5.90
C ALA A 137 11.43 19.40 -6.65
N PRO A 138 12.41 18.70 -6.02
CA PRO A 138 13.21 17.71 -6.72
C PRO A 138 12.38 16.50 -7.17
N VAL A 139 11.35 16.08 -6.42
CA VAL A 139 10.46 14.99 -6.86
C VAL A 139 9.67 15.37 -8.10
N PHE A 140 9.03 16.54 -8.11
CA PHE A 140 8.29 17.00 -9.29
C PHE A 140 9.21 17.24 -10.49
N GLY A 141 10.40 17.80 -10.26
CA GLY A 141 11.42 17.95 -11.29
C GLY A 141 11.82 16.61 -11.91
N PHE A 142 12.08 15.60 -11.09
CA PHE A 142 12.42 14.25 -11.56
C PHE A 142 11.27 13.63 -12.36
N ILE A 143 10.03 13.69 -11.86
CA ILE A 143 8.84 13.18 -12.57
C ILE A 143 8.68 13.88 -13.93
N ALA A 144 8.85 15.20 -13.98
CA ALA A 144 8.77 15.96 -15.23
C ALA A 144 9.84 15.53 -16.23
N VAL A 145 11.10 15.35 -15.78
CA VAL A 145 12.19 14.85 -16.63
C VAL A 145 11.88 13.48 -17.20
N VAL A 146 11.32 12.56 -16.39
CA VAL A 146 10.94 11.22 -16.87
C VAL A 146 9.88 11.31 -17.98
N ILE A 147 8.84 12.14 -17.78
CA ILE A 147 7.78 12.32 -18.79
C ILE A 147 8.35 12.91 -20.09
N VAL A 148 9.18 13.95 -19.98
CA VAL A 148 9.85 14.57 -21.14
C VAL A 148 10.76 13.57 -21.84
N SER A 149 11.49 12.75 -21.08
CA SER A 149 12.40 11.74 -21.62
C SER A 149 11.67 10.67 -22.46
N ILE A 150 10.47 10.23 -22.05
CA ILE A 150 9.66 9.29 -22.84
C ILE A 150 9.27 9.90 -24.18
N VAL A 151 8.75 11.13 -24.16
CA VAL A 151 8.33 11.84 -25.38
C VAL A 151 9.53 12.06 -26.29
N TRP A 152 10.64 12.51 -25.73
CA TRP A 152 11.90 12.72 -26.46
C TRP A 152 12.40 11.42 -27.12
N SER A 153 12.41 10.33 -26.36
CA SER A 153 12.83 9.00 -26.85
C SER A 153 11.90 8.45 -27.93
N ALA A 154 10.63 8.84 -27.96
CA ALA A 154 9.70 8.42 -29.01
C ALA A 154 9.91 9.21 -30.31
N VAL A 155 10.23 10.51 -30.21
CA VAL A 155 10.37 11.41 -31.36
C VAL A 155 11.76 11.33 -32.00
N PHE A 156 12.83 11.36 -31.20
CA PHE A 156 14.22 11.44 -31.68
C PHE A 156 14.93 10.08 -31.68
N ARG A 157 14.17 9.00 -31.81
CA ARG A 157 14.72 7.64 -31.82
C ARG A 157 15.56 7.42 -33.08
N ASP A 158 16.71 6.78 -32.93
CA ASP A 158 17.51 6.33 -34.06
C ASP A 158 16.70 5.35 -34.95
N PRO A 159 16.56 5.63 -36.26
CA PRO A 159 15.85 4.75 -37.20
C PRO A 159 16.39 3.32 -37.27
N LEU A 160 17.65 3.10 -36.89
CA LEU A 160 18.30 1.79 -36.92
C LEU A 160 17.89 0.86 -35.76
N VAL A 161 17.18 1.39 -34.74
CA VAL A 161 16.74 0.59 -33.59
C VAL A 161 15.50 -0.23 -33.95
N TYR A 162 15.66 -1.55 -33.95
CA TYR A 162 14.55 -2.49 -34.16
C TYR A 162 13.60 -2.52 -32.95
N LEU A 163 12.31 -2.23 -33.18
CA LEU A 163 11.27 -2.34 -32.16
C LEU A 163 10.71 -3.75 -32.14
N TRP A 164 10.83 -4.42 -31.00
CA TRP A 164 10.03 -5.61 -30.74
C TRP A 164 8.63 -5.23 -30.23
N ARG A 165 7.69 -6.18 -30.32
CA ARG A 165 6.26 -5.97 -30.07
C ARG A 165 5.91 -5.37 -28.71
N THR A 166 6.73 -5.60 -27.68
CA THR A 166 6.50 -5.13 -26.30
C THR A 166 7.34 -3.91 -25.91
N PHE A 167 8.10 -3.30 -26.84
CA PHE A 167 9.03 -2.21 -26.52
C PHE A 167 8.37 -1.06 -25.74
N TYR A 168 7.28 -0.50 -26.25
CA TYR A 168 6.57 0.61 -25.59
C TYR A 168 5.95 0.21 -24.25
N PHE A 169 5.48 -1.03 -24.12
CA PHE A 169 4.95 -1.53 -22.86
C PHE A 169 6.03 -1.52 -21.77
N VAL A 170 7.23 -2.02 -22.10
CA VAL A 170 8.38 -2.03 -21.17
C VAL A 170 8.85 -0.62 -20.83
N GLN A 171 8.83 0.28 -21.81
CA GLN A 171 9.22 1.68 -21.61
C GLN A 171 8.24 2.39 -20.65
N ILE A 172 6.94 2.22 -20.84
CA ILE A 172 5.91 2.77 -19.94
C ILE A 172 6.00 2.13 -18.56
N ALA A 173 6.20 0.81 -18.47
CA ALA A 173 6.35 0.13 -17.18
C ALA A 173 7.57 0.63 -16.40
N SER A 174 8.71 0.82 -17.07
CA SER A 174 9.92 1.39 -16.47
C SER A 174 9.71 2.83 -16.00
N ALA A 175 9.07 3.66 -16.84
CA ALA A 175 8.71 5.02 -16.46
C ALA A 175 7.76 5.06 -15.27
N LEU A 176 6.80 4.14 -15.20
CA LEU A 176 5.87 4.05 -14.08
C LEU A 176 6.62 3.77 -12.77
N VAL A 177 7.61 2.86 -12.77
CA VAL A 177 8.48 2.64 -11.60
C VAL A 177 9.20 3.92 -11.19
N MET A 178 9.79 4.62 -12.17
CA MET A 178 10.52 5.87 -11.94
C MET A 178 9.63 7.00 -11.42
N ILE A 179 8.35 7.06 -11.81
CA ILE A 179 7.41 8.09 -11.35
C ILE A 179 6.81 7.73 -9.99
N VAL A 180 6.38 6.47 -9.82
CA VAL A 180 5.70 6.00 -8.61
C VAL A 180 6.63 6.01 -7.41
N SER A 181 7.90 5.62 -7.57
CA SER A 181 8.86 5.55 -6.47
C SER A 181 9.05 6.90 -5.74
N PRO A 182 9.37 8.02 -6.41
CA PRO A 182 9.45 9.32 -5.77
C PRO A 182 8.06 9.89 -5.41
N ALA A 183 7.00 9.56 -6.15
CA ALA A 183 5.64 9.94 -5.75
C ALA A 183 5.22 9.29 -4.42
N LEU A 184 5.70 8.08 -4.12
CA LEU A 184 5.49 7.43 -2.81
C LEU A 184 6.15 8.19 -1.66
N VAL A 185 7.22 8.95 -1.92
CA VAL A 185 7.83 9.84 -0.92
C VAL A 185 6.86 10.97 -0.58
N LEU A 186 6.28 11.63 -1.58
CA LEU A 186 5.26 12.67 -1.38
C LEU A 186 4.05 12.11 -0.65
N PHE A 187 3.54 10.97 -1.12
CA PHE A 187 2.40 10.30 -0.50
C PHE A 187 2.67 10.00 0.97
N SER A 188 3.80 9.35 1.27
CA SER A 188 4.18 8.98 2.64
C SER A 188 4.34 10.19 3.54
N ALA A 189 4.95 11.28 3.05
CA ALA A 189 5.13 12.52 3.81
C ALA A 189 3.80 13.19 4.18
N ASN A 190 2.78 13.10 3.31
CA ASN A 190 1.46 13.70 3.57
C ASN A 190 0.60 12.84 4.51
N VAL A 191 0.81 11.53 4.49
CA VAL A 191 -0.07 10.54 5.13
C VAL A 191 0.49 10.05 6.47
N LEU A 192 1.80 9.89 6.62
CA LEU A 192 2.45 9.45 7.85
C LEU A 192 2.67 10.63 8.81
N ARG A 193 1.66 10.93 9.62
CA ARG A 193 1.74 12.00 10.64
C ARG A 193 2.19 11.51 12.02
N GLU A 194 2.00 10.22 12.30
CA GLU A 194 2.29 9.64 13.60
C GLU A 194 3.58 8.80 13.58
N GLU A 195 4.45 9.02 14.57
CA GLU A 195 5.73 8.30 14.74
C GLU A 195 5.52 6.77 14.80
N LYS A 196 4.40 6.31 15.35
CA LYS A 196 4.12 4.87 15.54
C LYS A 196 4.20 4.06 14.24
N TYR A 197 3.80 4.65 13.10
CA TYR A 197 3.81 3.96 11.82
C TYR A 197 5.22 3.92 11.21
N ILE A 198 6.00 4.98 11.37
CA ILE A 198 7.41 5.01 10.97
C ILE A 198 8.18 3.97 11.78
N ARG A 199 7.96 3.93 13.10
CA ARG A 199 8.54 2.92 14.00
C ARG A 199 8.15 1.50 13.56
N LEU A 200 6.89 1.27 13.21
CA LEU A 200 6.43 -0.02 12.71
C LEU A 200 7.14 -0.41 11.41
N MET A 201 7.28 0.51 10.44
CA MET A 201 7.99 0.26 9.19
C MET A 201 9.46 -0.09 9.41
N VAL A 202 10.15 0.62 10.33
CA VAL A 202 11.53 0.32 10.70
C VAL A 202 11.64 -1.09 11.30
N TRP A 203 10.78 -1.44 12.26
CA TRP A 203 10.79 -2.77 12.85
C TRP A 203 10.43 -3.87 11.85
N MET A 204 9.57 -3.60 10.87
CA MET A 204 9.30 -4.53 9.78
C MET A 204 10.54 -4.80 8.93
N MET A 205 11.34 -3.77 8.63
CA MET A 205 12.62 -3.96 7.91
C MET A 205 13.62 -4.75 8.74
N ILE A 206 13.73 -4.48 10.04
CA ILE A 206 14.58 -5.29 10.93
C ILE A 206 14.09 -6.74 10.96
N PHE A 207 12.77 -6.96 11.07
CA PHE A 207 12.18 -8.30 11.05
C PHE A 207 12.44 -9.03 9.73
N LEU A 208 12.38 -8.33 8.59
CA LEU A 208 12.77 -8.88 7.30
C LEU A 208 14.23 -9.34 7.30
N GLY A 209 15.14 -8.54 7.87
CA GLY A 209 16.55 -8.91 8.02
C GLY A 209 16.76 -10.16 8.89
N VAL A 210 15.98 -10.30 9.96
CA VAL A 210 16.02 -11.51 10.81
C VAL A 210 15.45 -12.72 10.07
N ALA A 211 14.31 -12.56 9.38
CA ALA A 211 13.71 -13.62 8.59
C ALA A 211 14.66 -14.11 7.49
N GLY A 212 15.37 -13.19 6.84
CA GLY A 212 16.40 -13.52 5.85
C GLY A 212 17.59 -14.29 6.45
N MET A 213 18.09 -13.86 7.60
CA MET A 213 19.16 -14.57 8.31
C MET A 213 18.73 -15.99 8.72
N VAL A 214 17.47 -16.16 9.13
CA VAL A 214 16.92 -17.50 9.45
C VAL A 214 16.86 -18.40 8.22
N ASP A 215 16.47 -17.85 7.06
CA ASP A 215 16.44 -18.58 5.78
C ASP A 215 17.85 -19.02 5.33
N ASN A 216 18.88 -18.24 5.66
CA ASN A 216 20.28 -18.56 5.35
C ASN A 216 20.88 -19.61 6.31
N LEU A 217 20.56 -19.53 7.60
CA LEU A 217 21.14 -20.39 8.64
C LEU A 217 20.41 -21.73 8.82
N LEU A 218 19.11 -21.76 8.55
CA LEU A 218 18.27 -22.94 8.69
C LEU A 218 17.73 -23.36 7.32
N PRO A 219 17.57 -24.66 7.03
CA PRO A 219 16.98 -25.15 5.79
C PRO A 219 15.44 -24.97 5.78
N ILE A 220 14.95 -23.79 6.16
CA ILE A 220 13.53 -23.44 6.25
C ILE A 220 13.28 -22.30 5.29
N SER A 221 12.51 -22.55 4.22
CA SER A 221 12.16 -21.52 3.23
C SER A 221 11.10 -20.58 3.78
N LEU A 222 11.49 -19.40 4.24
CA LEU A 222 10.56 -18.34 4.62
C LEU A 222 10.16 -17.52 3.39
N PRO A 223 8.91 -17.02 3.28
CA PRO A 223 8.49 -16.16 2.19
C PRO A 223 9.03 -14.72 2.39
N ALA A 224 10.31 -14.57 2.65
CA ALA A 224 10.99 -13.31 2.88
C ALA A 224 11.75 -12.89 1.62
N ASN A 225 11.43 -11.72 1.08
CA ASN A 225 12.14 -11.17 -0.07
C ASN A 225 13.36 -10.38 0.39
N THR A 226 14.50 -11.06 0.47
CA THR A 226 15.81 -10.49 0.84
C THR A 226 16.59 -9.94 -0.35
N GLY A 227 16.04 -10.02 -1.56
CA GLY A 227 16.71 -9.58 -2.78
C GLY A 227 16.90 -8.05 -2.89
N GLY A 228 17.78 -7.65 -3.80
CA GLY A 228 18.03 -6.24 -4.11
C GLY A 228 18.78 -5.50 -2.99
N LEU A 229 18.22 -4.39 -2.52
CA LEU A 229 18.83 -3.53 -1.49
C LEU A 229 18.31 -3.80 -0.07
N ALA A 230 17.64 -4.93 0.16
CA ALA A 230 17.09 -5.25 1.49
C ALA A 230 18.19 -5.27 2.58
N SER A 231 19.35 -5.85 2.27
CA SER A 231 20.53 -5.86 3.15
C SER A 231 20.99 -4.45 3.54
N MET A 232 21.05 -3.51 2.58
CA MET A 232 21.42 -2.11 2.84
C MET A 232 20.47 -1.46 3.85
N TRP A 233 19.16 -1.70 3.73
CA TRP A 233 18.17 -1.16 4.66
C TRP A 233 18.30 -1.77 6.05
N VAL A 234 18.51 -3.08 6.15
CA VAL A 234 18.71 -3.78 7.43
C VAL A 234 19.97 -3.26 8.13
N ILE A 235 21.09 -3.16 7.41
CA ILE A 235 22.36 -2.65 7.93
C ILE A 235 22.21 -1.18 8.35
N GLY A 236 21.70 -0.33 7.47
CA GLY A 236 21.55 1.10 7.72
C GLY A 236 20.65 1.40 8.92
N LEU A 237 19.47 0.76 8.99
CA LEU A 237 18.55 0.94 10.11
C LEU A 237 19.08 0.29 11.40
N GLY A 238 19.72 -0.87 11.30
CA GLY A 238 20.32 -1.57 12.44
C GLY A 238 21.46 -0.77 13.07
N LEU A 239 22.36 -0.21 12.25
CA LEU A 239 23.42 0.68 12.71
C LEU A 239 22.88 1.99 13.25
N ALA A 240 21.90 2.62 12.58
CA ALA A 240 21.32 3.87 13.04
C ALA A 240 20.70 3.73 14.43
N LEU A 241 19.88 2.69 14.65
CA LEU A 241 19.27 2.41 15.95
C LEU A 241 20.30 1.91 16.98
N GLY A 242 21.28 1.10 16.56
CA GLY A 242 22.29 0.54 17.44
C GLY A 242 23.26 1.61 17.98
N LEU A 243 23.66 2.57 17.14
CA LEU A 243 24.68 3.57 17.48
C LEU A 243 24.08 4.84 18.08
N PHE A 244 22.93 5.31 17.58
CA PHE A 244 22.42 6.64 17.91
C PHE A 244 21.18 6.65 18.81
N ASP A 245 20.44 5.54 18.94
CA ASP A 245 19.26 5.53 19.82
C ASP A 245 19.65 5.25 21.28
N GLU A 246 19.60 6.30 22.09
CA GLU A 246 19.92 6.25 23.53
C GLU A 246 18.87 5.52 24.37
N LYS A 247 17.62 5.40 23.89
CA LYS A 247 16.50 4.83 24.65
C LYS A 247 16.44 3.30 24.54
N ILE A 248 17.18 2.70 23.61
CA ILE A 248 17.17 1.25 23.38
C ILE A 248 17.94 0.50 24.47
N LYS A 249 17.37 -0.63 24.93
CA LYS A 249 18.02 -1.53 25.88
C LYS A 249 19.34 -2.07 25.31
N LYS A 250 20.38 -2.18 26.15
CA LYS A 250 21.72 -2.68 25.76
C LYS A 250 21.69 -4.03 25.00
N ARG A 251 20.78 -4.94 25.37
CA ARG A 251 20.61 -6.24 24.69
C ARG A 251 20.11 -6.09 23.25
N THR A 252 19.07 -5.27 23.05
CA THR A 252 18.53 -4.98 21.72
C THR A 252 19.55 -4.23 20.86
N ARG A 253 20.32 -3.32 21.47
CA ARG A 253 21.44 -2.65 20.80
C ARG A 253 22.48 -3.63 20.29
N ALA A 254 22.97 -4.52 21.16
CA ALA A 254 23.93 -5.55 20.77
C ALA A 254 23.37 -6.44 19.66
N PHE A 255 22.11 -6.86 19.76
CA PHE A 255 21.44 -7.64 18.72
C PHE A 255 21.40 -6.91 17.37
N LEU A 256 21.01 -5.62 17.33
CA LEU A 256 20.94 -4.85 16.08
C LEU A 256 22.32 -4.66 15.44
N LEU A 257 23.36 -4.44 16.24
CA LEU A 257 24.73 -4.32 15.74
C LEU A 257 25.25 -5.66 15.21
N LEU A 258 24.99 -6.77 15.89
CA LEU A 258 25.33 -8.10 15.41
C LEU A 258 24.58 -8.45 14.14
N LEU A 259 23.29 -8.15 14.06
CA LEU A 259 22.49 -8.35 12.85
C LEU A 259 23.08 -7.56 11.67
N ALA A 260 23.46 -6.30 11.88
CA ALA A 260 24.09 -5.49 10.84
C ALA A 260 25.46 -6.06 10.41
N LEU A 261 26.28 -6.52 11.36
CA LEU A 261 27.58 -7.14 11.05
C LEU A 261 27.43 -8.45 10.27
N GLU A 262 26.45 -9.28 10.61
CA GLU A 262 26.18 -10.52 9.90
C GLU A 262 25.80 -10.26 8.44
N TRP A 263 24.87 -9.32 8.20
CA TRP A 263 24.47 -8.95 6.85
C TRP A 263 25.60 -8.33 6.03
N VAL A 264 26.57 -7.68 6.68
CA VAL A 264 27.81 -7.23 6.03
C VAL A 264 28.68 -8.45 5.70
N TYR A 265 28.88 -9.36 6.64
CA TYR A 265 29.69 -10.56 6.42
C TYR A 265 29.18 -11.40 5.25
N GLU A 266 27.89 -11.73 5.23
CA GLU A 266 27.24 -12.48 4.13
C GLU A 266 27.20 -11.69 2.81
N GLY A 267 27.16 -10.36 2.86
CA GLY A 267 27.12 -9.54 1.64
C GLY A 267 28.46 -9.40 0.92
N PHE A 268 29.57 -9.63 1.62
CA PHE A 268 30.94 -9.44 1.10
C PHE A 268 31.74 -10.74 0.89
N MET A 269 31.32 -11.88 1.47
CA MET A 269 31.93 -13.20 1.25
C MET A 269 31.08 -14.07 0.35
#